data_AF-W6LAX0-F1
#
_entry.id   AF-W6LAX0-F1
#
_cell.length_a   1.000
_cell.length_b   1.000
_cell.length_c   1.000
_cell.angle_alpha   90.00
_cell.angle_beta   90.00
_cell.angle_gamma   90.00
#
_symmetry.space_group_name_H-M   'P 1'
#
loop_
_entity.id
_entity.type
_entity.pdbx_description
1 polymer ?
#
loop_
_entity_poly.entity_id
_entity_poly.type
_entity_poly.pdbx_seq_one_letter_code
_entity_poly.pdbx_strand_id
1 'polypeptide(L)' 'MVLASSNVPQDALDPALIRPGRFDRIIHVDSPVISERIDIFKVHLSRLKLVPDSETEAATGENGNVNTTLEVQNKRFCQT' A
#
# COMPACT_ATOMS: atom_id res chain seq x y z
N MET A 1 27.32 -4.11 -0.42
CA MET A 1 25.98 -4.72 -0.41
C MET A 1 25.17 -4.06 -1.50
N VAL A 2 24.67 -4.84 -2.46
CA VAL A 2 23.88 -4.32 -3.59
C VAL A 2 22.43 -4.75 -3.37
N LEU A 3 21.51 -3.82 -3.55
CA LEU A 3 20.07 -4.06 -3.51
C LEU A 3 19.51 -3.64 -4.88
N ALA A 4 18.61 -4.47 -5.42
CA ALA A 4 17.91 -4.20 -6.66
C ALA A 4 16.43 -4.50 -6.47
N SER A 5 15.59 -3.76 -7.19
CA SER A 5 14.14 -3.99 -7.24
C SER A 5 13.74 -4.08 -8.71
N SER A 6 12.93 -5.09 -9.04
CA SER A 6 12.40 -5.33 -10.37
C SER A 6 10.92 -5.65 -10.25
N ASN A 7 10.10 -5.04 -11.11
CA ASN A 7 8.66 -5.35 -11.21
C ASN A 7 8.39 -6.56 -12.13
N VAL A 8 9.46 -7.16 -12.65
CA VAL A 8 9.42 -8.27 -13.61
C VAL A 8 9.70 -9.58 -12.86
N PRO A 9 8.98 -10.68 -13.13
CA PRO A 9 9.19 -11.95 -12.46
C PRO A 9 10.61 -12.51 -12.69
N GLN A 10 11.06 -13.35 -11.76
CA GLN A 10 12.39 -13.95 -11.78
C GLN A 10 12.70 -14.70 -13.07
N ASP A 11 11.72 -15.36 -13.66
CA ASP A 11 11.90 -16.18 -14.88
C ASP A 11 12.20 -15.35 -16.13
N ALA A 12 11.87 -14.05 -16.11
CA ALA A 12 12.11 -13.12 -17.22
C ALA A 12 13.41 -12.30 -17.04
N LEU A 13 14.16 -12.51 -15.95
CA LEU A 13 15.46 -11.88 -15.71
C LEU A 13 16.59 -12.67 -16.38
N ASP A 14 17.67 -11.96 -16.72
CA ASP A 14 18.85 -12.57 -17.33
C ASP A 14 19.44 -13.66 -16.40
N PRO A 15 19.63 -14.91 -16.89
CA PRO A 15 20.28 -15.98 -16.13
C PRO A 15 21.65 -15.62 -15.55
N ALA A 16 22.37 -14.67 -16.14
CA ALA A 16 23.65 -14.19 -15.63
C ALA A 16 23.53 -13.52 -14.24
N LEU A 17 22.38 -12.91 -13.94
CA LEU A 17 22.11 -12.22 -12.69
C LEU A 17 21.73 -13.19 -11.54
N ILE A 18 21.16 -14.34 -11.89
CA ILE A 18 20.68 -15.38 -10.95
C ILE A 18 21.81 -16.35 -10.56
N ARG A 19 22.94 -16.32 -11.28
CA ARG A 19 24.09 -17.15 -10.97
C ARG A 19 24.64 -16.82 -9.56
N PRO A 20 25.03 -17.85 -8.77
CA PRO A 20 25.63 -17.63 -7.46
C PRO A 20 26.83 -16.67 -7.52
N GLY A 21 26.88 -15.71 -6.59
CA GLY A 21 27.86 -14.63 -6.54
C GLY A 21 27.41 -13.30 -7.16
N ARG A 22 26.10 -13.13 -7.40
CA ARG A 22 25.46 -11.88 -7.87
C ARG A 22 24.26 -11.56 -6.96
N PHE A 23 23.04 -11.86 -7.40
CA PHE A 23 21.84 -11.74 -6.58
C PHE A 23 21.53 -13.06 -5.89
N ASP A 24 22.23 -13.32 -4.78
CA ASP A 24 22.10 -14.58 -4.04
C ASP A 24 20.76 -14.72 -3.30
N ARG A 25 20.06 -13.60 -3.03
CA ARG A 25 18.77 -13.58 -2.32
C ARG A 25 17.74 -12.82 -3.13
N ILE A 26 16.68 -13.52 -3.48
CA ILE A 26 15.51 -12.95 -4.16
C ILE A 26 14.35 -13.01 -3.18
N ILE A 27 13.75 -11.87 -2.93
CA ILE A 27 12.60 -11.73 -2.02
C ILE A 27 11.40 -11.39 -2.89
N HIS A 28 10.39 -12.25 -2.87
CA HIS A 28 9.13 -11.96 -3.52
C HIS A 28 8.28 -11.09 -2.60
N VAL A 29 7.66 -10.05 -3.18
CA VAL A 29 6.77 -9.14 -2.46
C VAL A 29 5.41 -9.23 -3.13
N ASP A 30 4.46 -9.81 -2.39
CA ASP A 30 3.08 -9.92 -2.83
C ASP A 30 2.30 -8.63 -2.56
N SER A 31 1.16 -8.48 -3.25
CA SER A 31 0.22 -7.41 -2.96
C SER A 31 -0.46 -7.65 -1.61
N PRO A 32 -0.52 -6.64 -0.73
CA PRO A 32 -1.04 -6.83 0.62
C PRO A 32 -2.53 -7.15 0.62
N VAL A 33 -3.01 -7.92 1.59
CA VAL A 33 -4.44 -8.22 1.76
C VAL A 33 -5.21 -7.04 2.38
N ILE A 34 -6.55 -7.10 2.42
CA ILE A 34 -7.42 -6.02 2.92
C ILE A 34 -7.01 -5.56 4.32
N SER A 35 -6.74 -6.51 5.23
CA SER A 35 -6.33 -6.21 6.61
C SER A 35 -4.98 -5.48 6.67
N GLU A 36 -4.01 -5.94 5.89
CA GLU A 36 -2.68 -5.31 5.82
C GLU A 36 -2.76 -3.91 5.21
N ARG A 37 -3.63 -3.69 4.23
CA ARG A 37 -3.89 -2.34 3.68
C ARG A 37 -4.41 -1.39 4.76
N ILE A 38 -5.31 -1.84 5.63
CA ILE A 38 -5.81 -1.02 6.75
C ILE A 38 -4.66 -0.64 7.68
N ASP A 39 -3.78 -1.59 8.02
CA ASP A 39 -2.64 -1.34 8.91
C ASP A 39 -1.62 -0.36 8.28
N ILE A 40 -1.33 -0.51 6.99
CA ILE A 40 -0.49 0.41 6.21
C ILE A 40 -1.09 1.82 6.27
N PHE A 41 -2.39 1.96 5.96
CA PHE A 41 -3.06 3.26 6.00
C PHE A 41 -3.06 3.85 7.41
N LYS A 42 -3.28 3.05 8.45
CA LYS A 42 -3.25 3.52 9.84
C LYS A 42 -1.90 4.14 10.19
N VAL A 43 -0.79 3.52 9.79
CA VAL A 43 0.56 4.07 10.02
C VAL A 43 0.77 5.38 9.26
N HIS A 44 0.39 5.45 7.99
CA HIS A 44 0.60 6.65 7.19
C HIS A 44 -0.31 7.82 7.58
N LEU A 45 -1.56 7.53 7.94
CA LEU A 45 -2.56 8.54 8.35
C LEU A 45 -2.31 9.06 9.77
N SER A 46 -1.70 8.27 10.65
CA SER A 46 -1.35 8.73 12.02
C SER A 46 -0.41 9.95 12.05
N ARG A 47 0.34 10.19 10.97
CA ARG A 47 1.27 11.31 10.84
C ARG A 47 0.61 12.55 10.25
N LEU A 48 -0.58 12.42 9.67
CA LEU A 48 -1.32 13.55 9.13
C LEU A 48 -2.06 14.22 10.28
N LYS A 49 -1.88 15.53 10.41
CA LYS A 49 -2.77 16.35 11.24
C LYS A 49 -4.10 16.43 10.51
N LEU A 50 -4.97 15.46 10.79
CA LEU A 50 -6.35 15.53 10.35
C LEU A 50 -6.96 16.75 11.03
N VAL A 51 -7.50 17.66 10.22
CA VAL A 51 -8.37 18.73 10.74
C VAL A 51 -9.52 18.00 11.43
N PRO A 52 -9.74 18.19 12.74
CA PRO A 52 -10.92 17.64 13.37
C PRO A 52 -12.14 18.24 12.68
N ASP A 53 -13.16 17.42 12.42
CA ASP A 53 -14.47 17.81 11.88
C ASP A 53 -15.25 18.75 12.84
N SER A 54 -14.59 19.64 13.57
CA SER A 54 -15.23 20.58 14.50
C SER A 54 -15.62 21.90 13.86
N GLU A 55 -15.31 22.17 12.57
CA GLU A 55 -15.75 23.40 11.90
C GLU A 55 -16.07 23.18 10.41
N THR A 56 -17.13 22.44 10.11
CA THR A 56 -17.96 22.70 8.92
C THR A 56 -19.34 22.05 9.07
N GLU A 57 -20.12 22.55 10.03
CA GLU A 57 -21.59 22.39 10.03
C GLU A 57 -22.20 23.20 8.87
N ALA A 58 -21.96 22.82 7.60
CA ALA A 58 -22.73 23.35 6.46
C ALA A 58 -22.41 22.63 5.13
N ALA A 59 -22.42 21.30 5.09
CA ALA A 59 -22.64 20.58 3.83
C ALA A 59 -23.20 19.19 4.09
N THR A 60 -24.52 19.09 4.01
CA THR A 60 -25.35 17.95 3.61
C THR A 60 -24.78 16.56 3.89
N GLY A 61 -25.43 15.90 4.86
CA GLY A 61 -24.91 14.74 5.55
C GLY A 61 -24.65 13.52 4.71
N GLU A 62 -23.52 12.90 5.00
CA GLU A 62 -23.41 11.48 5.31
C GLU A 62 -22.41 11.40 6.46
N ASN A 63 -22.80 10.78 7.58
CA ASN A 63 -21.98 10.67 8.78
C ASN A 63 -20.58 10.18 8.41
N GLY A 64 -19.61 11.10 8.48
CA GLY A 64 -18.21 10.89 8.16
C GLY A 64 -17.56 10.02 9.21
N ASN A 65 -17.91 8.73 9.22
CA ASN A 65 -17.07 7.77 9.89
C ASN A 65 -15.77 7.76 9.09
N VAL A 66 -14.65 8.16 9.70
CA VAL A 66 -13.30 7.96 9.12
C VAL A 66 -13.09 6.51 8.64
N ASN A 67 -13.88 5.57 9.16
CA ASN A 67 -13.93 4.18 8.74
C ASN A 67 -14.59 3.96 7.36
N THR A 68 -15.61 4.74 6.97
CA THR A 68 -16.27 4.59 5.66
C THR A 68 -15.42 5.12 4.50
N THR A 69 -14.64 6.20 4.69
CA THR A 69 -13.76 6.71 3.62
C THR A 69 -12.63 5.72 3.30
N LEU A 70 -12.09 5.05 4.32
CA LEU A 70 -11.07 4.01 4.13
C LEU A 70 -11.63 2.78 3.42
N GLU A 71 -12.84 2.34 3.73
CA GLU A 71 -13.50 1.25 3.01
C GLU A 71 -13.81 1.61 1.54
N VAL A 72 -14.21 2.85 1.26
CA VAL A 72 -14.49 3.33 -0.10
C VAL A 72 -13.22 3.43 -0.94
N GLN A 73 -12.10 3.91 -0.36
CA GLN A 73 -10.80 3.91 -1.04
C GLN A 73 -10.25 2.50 -1.22
N ASN A 74 -10.41 1.61 -0.23
CA ASN A 74 -9.98 0.22 -0.33
C ASN A 74 -10.79 -0.52 -1.42
N LYS A 75 -12.10 -0.24 -1.55
CA LYS A 75 -12.94 -0.79 -2.64
C LYS A 75 -12.55 -0.29 -4.03
N ARG A 76 -12.14 0.99 -4.18
CA ARG A 76 -11.66 1.51 -5.48
C ARG A 76 -10.32 0.90 -5.90
N PHE A 77 -9.44 0.59 -4.95
CA PHE A 77 -8.12 0.03 -5.26
C PHE A 77 -8.18 -1.48 -5.61
N CYS A 78 -9.21 -2.20 -5.15
CA CYS A 78 -9.40 -3.63 -5.43
C CYS A 78 -10.07 -3.95 -6.79
N GLN A 79 -10.45 -2.95 -7.60
CA GLN A 79 -11.22 -3.14 -8.83
C GLN A 79 -10.38 -3.16 -10.13
N THR A 80 -9.06 -3.35 -10.04
CA THR A 80 -8.17 -3.48 -11.22
C THR A 80 -7.41 -4.79 -11.21
#